data_AF-A0AAV4F4Z2-F1
#
_entry.id   AF-A0AAV4F4Z2-F1
#
_cell.length_a   1.000
_cell.length_b   1.000
_cell.length_c   1.000
_cell.angle_alpha   90.00
_cell.angle_beta   90.00
_cell.angle_gamma   90.00
#
_symmetry.space_group_name_H-M   'P 1'
#
loop_
_entity.id
_entity.type
_entity.pdbx_description
1 polymer ?
#
loop_
_entity_poly.entity_id
_entity_poly.type
_entity_poly.pdbx_seq_one_letter_code
_entity_poly.pdbx_strand_id
1 'polypeptide(L)'
;MVVCRLDGVMCWTMFPCPVPLTCNQIESDVDTVFELAAHVLQATNGDFVSDEETREELKKLPVIPTSTLKAHPSIGFCEDRVIQHYQKLSGSSRGLAIVNYMTIVEHLPTYGIHYYNVKDKKDIPWWLGISPKGIAVYDKNDKTTPRRLFTWKHLENLYYRDKKFSIEVHGPKR
;
A
#
# COMPACT_ATOMS: atom_id res chain seq x y z
N MET A 1 -2.64 3.46 20.07
CA MET A 1 -3.92 2.76 20.28
C MET A 1 -5.02 3.72 19.83
N VAL A 2 -5.56 3.53 18.62
CA VAL A 2 -6.73 4.28 18.15
C VAL A 2 -7.77 3.24 17.78
N VAL A 3 -8.86 3.21 18.53
CA VAL A 3 -9.99 2.29 18.32
C VAL A 3 -10.96 2.99 17.37
N CYS A 4 -11.15 2.43 16.18
CA CYS A 4 -12.29 2.75 15.32
C CYS A 4 -13.16 1.51 15.21
N ARG A 5 -14.47 1.70 15.45
CA ARG A 5 -15.51 0.68 15.31
C ARG A 5 -16.31 1.03 14.06
N LEU A 6 -16.24 0.18 13.04
CA LEU A 6 -17.19 0.16 11.92
C LEU A 6 -17.33 -1.31 11.49
N ASP A 7 -18.55 -1.79 11.68
CA ASP A 7 -19.19 -3.01 11.17
C ASP A 7 -18.50 -4.37 11.45
N GLY A 8 -19.10 -5.09 12.40
CA GLY A 8 -18.57 -6.29 13.01
C GLY A 8 -18.25 -7.43 12.04
N VAL A 9 -16.96 -7.66 11.82
CA VAL A 9 -16.20 -8.83 12.32
C VAL A 9 -14.76 -8.36 12.50
N MET A 10 -14.37 -8.06 13.74
CA MET A 10 -13.01 -7.70 14.10
C MET A 10 -12.15 -8.98 14.15
N CYS A 11 -11.33 -9.22 13.12
CA CYS A 11 -10.22 -10.16 13.25
C CYS A 11 -8.99 -9.38 13.70
N TRP A 12 -8.74 -9.39 15.01
CA TRP A 12 -7.48 -8.96 15.61
C TRP A 12 -6.44 -10.06 15.41
N THR A 13 -5.61 -9.96 14.38
CA THR A 13 -4.35 -10.71 14.35
C THR A 13 -3.20 -9.73 14.27
N MET A 14 -2.53 -9.61 15.41
CA MET A 14 -1.29 -8.88 15.63
C MET A 14 -0.11 -9.73 15.10
N PHE A 15 -0.06 -9.93 13.79
CA PHE A 15 1.06 -10.48 13.02
C PHE A 15 0.83 -10.00 11.58
N PRO A 16 1.90 -9.68 10.83
CA PRO A 16 1.89 -8.65 9.80
C PRO A 16 0.72 -8.93 8.89
N CYS A 17 -0.22 -7.99 8.75
CA CYS A 17 -1.13 -8.06 7.62
C CYS A 17 -0.18 -8.16 6.43
N PRO A 18 -0.10 -9.32 5.72
CA PRO A 18 0.66 -9.36 4.50
C PRO A 18 -0.09 -8.37 3.65
N VAL A 19 0.45 -7.16 3.52
CA VAL A 19 -0.09 -6.07 2.71
C VAL A 19 -0.50 -6.78 1.44
N PRO A 20 -1.81 -7.00 1.21
CA PRO A 20 -2.18 -7.86 0.14
C PRO A 20 -1.78 -7.03 -1.07
N LEU A 21 -0.74 -7.47 -1.79
CA LEU A 21 -0.42 -6.93 -3.09
C LEU A 21 -1.68 -7.00 -3.99
N THR A 22 -2.64 -7.85 -3.63
CA THR A 22 -4.01 -7.96 -4.19
C THR A 22 -4.93 -6.77 -3.94
N CYS A 23 -4.64 -5.87 -3.01
CA CYS A 23 -5.47 -4.67 -2.84
C CYS A 23 -5.05 -3.66 -3.90
N ASN A 24 -5.92 -3.41 -4.87
CA ASN A 24 -5.90 -2.33 -5.88
C ASN A 24 -5.83 -0.90 -5.27
N GLN A 25 -5.18 -0.73 -4.12
CA GLN A 25 -5.08 0.48 -3.34
C GLN A 25 -3.68 1.09 -3.36
N ILE A 26 -2.68 0.32 -3.78
CA ILE A 26 -1.30 0.79 -3.85
C ILE A 26 -0.92 1.03 -5.31
N GLU A 27 -0.84 2.29 -5.72
CA GLU A 27 -0.24 2.67 -7.00
C GLU A 27 1.29 2.53 -6.85
N SER A 28 1.88 1.56 -7.56
CA SER A 28 3.30 1.26 -7.52
C SER A 28 3.78 0.86 -8.91
N ASP A 29 5.07 1.07 -9.16
CA ASP A 29 5.70 0.60 -10.39
C ASP A 29 5.69 -0.94 -10.42
N VAL A 30 5.54 -1.50 -11.62
CA VAL A 30 5.43 -2.94 -11.84
C VAL A 30 6.69 -3.67 -11.38
N ASP A 31 7.87 -3.04 -11.53
CA ASP A 31 9.15 -3.61 -11.09
C ASP A 31 9.20 -3.74 -9.56
N THR A 32 8.69 -2.74 -8.83
CA THR A 32 8.58 -2.78 -7.36
C THR A 32 7.67 -3.91 -6.89
N VAL A 33 6.58 -4.18 -7.61
CA VAL A 33 5.69 -5.32 -7.29
C VAL A 33 6.43 -6.65 -7.44
N PHE A 34 7.29 -6.80 -8.46
CA PHE A 34 8.08 -8.01 -8.66
C PHE A 34 9.18 -8.18 -7.60
N GLU A 35 9.83 -7.09 -7.20
CA GLU A 35 10.81 -7.10 -6.12
C GLU A 35 10.17 -7.49 -4.77
N LEU A 36 8.99 -6.92 -4.47
CA LEU A 36 8.21 -7.29 -3.28
C LEU A 36 7.81 -8.76 -3.29
N ALA A 37 7.42 -9.30 -4.45
CA ALA A 37 7.11 -10.71 -4.61
C ALA A 37 8.32 -11.63 -4.34
N ALA A 38 9.50 -11.24 -4.82
CA ALA A 38 10.74 -11.96 -4.56
C ALA A 38 11.12 -11.97 -3.08
N HIS A 39 10.93 -10.85 -2.37
CA HIS A 39 11.14 -10.82 -0.92
C HIS A 39 10.16 -11.70 -0.13
N VAL A 40 8.91 -11.82 -0.59
CA VAL A 40 7.95 -12.75 0.01
C VAL A 40 8.42 -14.19 -0.17
N LEU A 41 8.83 -14.58 -1.38
CA LEU A 41 9.37 -15.92 -1.65
C LEU A 41 10.59 -16.23 -0.77
N GLN A 42 11.53 -15.29 -0.65
CA GLN A 42 12.70 -15.46 0.22
C GLN A 42 12.30 -15.61 1.70
N ALA A 43 11.27 -14.90 2.15
CA ALA A 43 10.81 -14.99 3.52
C ALA A 43 10.03 -16.28 3.83
N THR A 44 9.36 -16.88 2.82
CA THR A 44 8.54 -18.08 2.99
C THR A 44 9.30 -19.37 2.70
N ASN A 45 10.08 -19.41 1.62
CA ASN A 45 10.69 -20.63 1.06
C ASN A 45 12.22 -20.67 1.26
N GLY A 46 12.86 -19.54 1.57
CA GLY A 46 14.31 -19.48 1.77
C GLY A 46 15.04 -19.12 0.49
N ASP A 47 16.19 -19.75 0.23
CA ASP A 47 16.99 -19.45 -0.95
C ASP A 47 16.40 -20.09 -2.22
N PHE A 48 16.67 -19.45 -3.37
CA PHE A 48 16.30 -19.98 -4.67
C PHE A 48 16.94 -21.35 -4.95
N VAL A 49 16.12 -22.32 -5.39
CA VAL A 49 16.53 -23.69 -5.74
C VAL A 49 16.41 -23.93 -7.25
N SER A 50 15.23 -23.70 -7.83
CA SER A 50 14.96 -23.89 -9.25
C SER A 50 13.86 -22.96 -9.77
N ASP A 51 13.86 -22.72 -11.08
CA ASP A 51 12.84 -21.90 -11.76
C ASP A 51 11.47 -22.60 -11.69
N GLU A 52 11.44 -23.93 -11.85
CA GLU A 52 10.21 -24.73 -11.83
C GLU A 52 9.52 -24.65 -10.46
N GLU A 53 10.27 -24.87 -9.37
CA GLU A 53 9.74 -24.81 -8.01
C GLU A 53 9.25 -23.39 -7.70
N THR A 54 10.01 -22.36 -8.09
CA THR A 54 9.61 -20.96 -7.88
C THR A 54 8.31 -20.62 -8.60
N ARG A 55 8.12 -21.11 -9.84
CA ARG A 55 6.86 -20.93 -10.59
C ARG A 55 5.68 -21.64 -9.94
N GLU A 56 5.88 -22.82 -9.35
CA GLU A 56 4.83 -23.50 -8.60
C GLU A 56 4.44 -22.76 -7.33
N GLU A 57 5.43 -22.21 -6.60
CA GLU A 57 5.19 -21.42 -5.40
C GLU A 57 4.49 -20.09 -5.71
N LEU A 58 4.87 -19.43 -6.81
CA LEU A 58 4.19 -18.22 -7.30
C LEU A 58 2.71 -18.45 -7.62
N LYS A 59 2.34 -19.65 -8.09
CA LYS A 59 0.93 -20.01 -8.33
C LYS A 59 0.14 -20.23 -7.04
N LYS A 60 0.81 -20.64 -5.95
CA LYS A 60 0.19 -20.86 -4.63
C LYS A 60 0.01 -19.56 -3.86
N LEU A 61 0.86 -18.56 -4.12
CA LEU A 61 0.85 -17.29 -3.41
C LEU A 61 -0.07 -16.26 -4.11
N PRO A 62 -0.97 -15.56 -3.38
CA PRO A 62 -1.78 -14.48 -3.93
C PRO A 62 -0.94 -13.18 -4.07
N VAL A 63 0.26 -13.28 -4.63
CA VAL A 63 1.26 -12.21 -4.60
C VAL A 63 1.18 -11.32 -5.84
N ILE A 64 0.61 -11.80 -6.95
CA ILE A 64 0.48 -11.02 -8.18
C ILE A 64 -0.94 -10.43 -8.26
N PRO A 65 -1.11 -9.11 -8.07
CA PRO A 65 -2.39 -8.45 -8.31
C PRO A 65 -2.87 -8.65 -9.74
N THR A 66 -4.16 -8.97 -9.87
CA THR A 66 -4.83 -9.21 -11.17
C THR A 66 -4.82 -7.98 -12.08
N SER A 67 -4.55 -6.79 -11.53
CA SER A 67 -4.40 -5.52 -12.23
C SER A 67 -3.06 -5.41 -12.98
N THR A 68 -1.95 -5.91 -12.41
CA THR A 68 -0.64 -5.96 -13.08
C THR A 68 -0.67 -6.91 -14.29
N LEU A 69 -1.46 -7.99 -14.20
CA LEU A 69 -1.70 -8.92 -15.30
C LEU A 69 -2.47 -8.30 -16.48
N LYS A 70 -3.18 -7.18 -16.28
CA LYS A 70 -3.88 -6.47 -17.37
C LYS A 70 -2.98 -5.49 -18.13
N ALA A 71 -1.87 -5.08 -17.53
CA ALA A 71 -0.99 -4.04 -18.08
C ALA A 71 0.16 -4.60 -18.95
N HIS A 72 0.55 -5.88 -18.78
CA HIS A 72 1.66 -6.50 -19.53
C HIS A 72 1.30 -7.85 -20.17
N PRO A 73 2.03 -8.24 -21.25
CA PRO A 73 1.76 -9.45 -22.01
C PRO A 73 2.36 -10.68 -21.30
N SER A 74 1.51 -11.67 -21.04
CA SER A 74 1.80 -13.02 -20.50
C SER A 74 2.24 -13.11 -19.02
N ILE A 75 1.61 -14.03 -18.29
CA ILE A 75 1.94 -14.42 -16.90
C ILE A 75 3.41 -14.85 -16.78
N GLY A 76 3.95 -15.52 -17.80
CA GLY A 76 5.34 -16.00 -17.81
C GLY A 76 6.37 -14.88 -17.70
N PHE A 77 6.15 -13.73 -18.34
CA PHE A 77 7.07 -12.59 -18.20
C PHE A 77 7.12 -12.06 -16.76
N CYS A 78 5.98 -12.06 -16.05
CA CYS A 78 5.93 -11.64 -14.65
C CYS A 78 6.67 -12.66 -13.76
N GLU A 79 6.45 -13.96 -13.98
CA GLU A 79 7.15 -15.02 -13.26
C GLU A 79 8.67 -14.93 -13.46
N ASP A 80 9.13 -14.76 -14.70
CA ASP A 80 10.55 -14.66 -15.03
C ASP A 80 11.20 -13.44 -14.36
N ARG A 81 10.49 -12.30 -14.28
CA ARG A 81 10.97 -11.12 -13.56
C ARG A 81 11.11 -11.38 -12.06
N VAL A 82 10.09 -11.98 -11.43
CA VAL A 82 10.16 -12.32 -10.00
C VAL A 82 11.33 -13.26 -9.72
N ILE A 83 11.53 -14.28 -10.57
CA ILE A 83 12.66 -15.22 -10.45
C ILE A 83 14.00 -14.48 -10.52
N GLN A 84 14.17 -13.55 -11.47
CA GLN A 84 15.40 -12.75 -11.58
C GLN A 84 15.70 -11.92 -10.33
N HIS A 85 14.68 -11.39 -9.65
CA HIS A 85 14.87 -10.71 -8.37
C HIS A 85 15.15 -11.70 -7.24
N TYR A 86 14.45 -12.83 -7.21
CA TYR A 86 14.60 -13.84 -6.17
C TYR A 86 16.00 -14.48 -6.17
N GLN A 87 16.57 -14.76 -7.35
CA GLN A 87 17.95 -15.23 -7.48
C GLN A 87 18.98 -14.27 -6.85
N LYS A 88 18.74 -12.95 -6.90
CA LYS A 88 19.63 -11.94 -6.29
C LYS A 88 19.54 -11.91 -4.77
N LEU A 89 18.46 -12.45 -4.19
CA LEU A 89 18.23 -12.48 -2.75
C LEU A 89 18.87 -13.70 -2.07
N SER A 90 19.45 -14.64 -2.84
CA SER A 90 20.14 -15.82 -2.33
C SER A 90 21.20 -15.46 -1.28
N GLY A 91 21.16 -16.15 -0.14
CA GLY A 91 22.00 -15.89 1.03
C GLY A 91 21.42 -14.83 1.99
N SER A 92 20.27 -14.23 1.67
CA SER A 92 19.58 -13.32 2.58
C SER A 92 18.80 -14.11 3.64
N SER A 93 19.02 -13.78 4.91
CA SER A 93 18.22 -14.35 5.98
C SER A 93 16.74 -13.96 5.85
N ARG A 94 15.84 -14.81 6.35
CA ARG A 94 14.39 -14.52 6.41
C ARG A 94 14.08 -13.19 7.09
N GLY A 95 14.80 -12.84 8.16
CA GLY A 95 14.61 -11.57 8.86
C GLY A 95 14.96 -10.37 7.98
N LEU A 96 16.06 -10.46 7.24
CA LEU A 96 16.49 -9.41 6.31
C LEU A 96 15.51 -9.24 5.13
N ALA A 97 15.00 -10.34 4.59
CA ALA A 97 13.99 -10.31 3.53
C ALA A 97 12.72 -9.56 3.97
N ILE A 98 12.25 -9.80 5.21
CA ILE A 98 11.08 -9.10 5.77
C ILE A 98 11.35 -7.61 6.00
N VAL A 99 12.54 -7.25 6.52
CA VAL A 99 12.90 -5.85 6.74
C VAL A 99 13.00 -5.09 5.42
N ASN A 100 13.61 -5.69 4.40
CA ASN A 100 13.71 -5.08 3.07
C ASN A 100 12.33 -4.92 2.42
N TYR A 101 11.47 -5.95 2.53
CA TYR A 101 10.07 -5.85 2.10
C TYR A 101 9.35 -4.66 2.74
N MET A 102 9.41 -4.55 4.07
CA MET A 102 8.76 -3.45 4.81
C MET A 102 9.34 -2.09 4.42
N THR A 103 10.64 -2.02 4.16
CA THR A 103 11.33 -0.78 3.76
C THR A 103 10.83 -0.33 2.39
N ILE A 104 10.73 -1.23 1.41
CA ILE A 104 10.21 -0.90 0.07
C ILE A 104 8.76 -0.42 0.18
N VAL A 105 7.92 -1.16 0.92
CA VAL A 105 6.50 -0.82 1.12
C VAL A 105 6.34 0.54 1.80
N GLU A 106 7.16 0.88 2.79
CA GLU A 106 7.11 2.17 3.48
C GLU A 106 7.36 3.37 2.55
N HIS A 107 8.18 3.19 1.51
CA HIS A 107 8.50 4.25 0.55
C HIS A 107 7.41 4.44 -0.50
N LEU A 108 6.41 3.55 -0.58
CA LEU A 108 5.33 3.68 -1.56
C LEU A 108 4.45 4.90 -1.23
N PRO A 109 4.11 5.74 -2.22
CA PRO A 109 3.43 7.02 -2.00
C PRO A 109 2.01 6.88 -1.43
N THR A 110 1.39 5.72 -1.66
CA THR A 110 0.03 5.39 -1.25
C THR A 110 -0.03 4.55 0.03
N TYR A 111 1.12 4.10 0.54
CA TYR A 111 1.18 3.24 1.73
C TYR A 111 0.77 4.00 3.00
N GLY A 112 -0.09 3.36 3.79
CA GLY A 112 -0.62 3.95 5.02
C GLY A 112 -1.60 5.11 4.79
N ILE A 113 -2.12 5.30 3.57
CA ILE A 113 -3.12 6.31 3.25
C ILE A 113 -4.50 5.68 3.09
N HIS A 114 -5.45 6.14 3.89
CA HIS A 114 -6.86 5.77 3.76
C HIS A 114 -7.62 6.81 2.95
N TYR A 115 -8.12 6.42 1.77
CA TYR A 115 -8.85 7.31 0.86
C TYR A 115 -10.37 7.27 1.10
N TYR A 116 -10.96 8.45 1.27
CA TYR A 116 -12.39 8.66 1.39
C TYR A 116 -12.92 9.56 0.28
N ASN A 117 -14.08 9.21 -0.27
CA ASN A 117 -14.78 10.06 -1.22
C ASN A 117 -15.46 11.21 -0.47
N VAL A 118 -15.09 12.45 -0.79
CA VAL A 118 -15.71 13.65 -0.23
C VAL A 118 -16.18 14.59 -1.33
N LYS A 119 -17.07 15.51 -0.99
CA LYS A 119 -17.53 16.55 -1.91
C LYS A 119 -17.41 17.92 -1.27
N ASP A 120 -17.07 18.93 -2.06
CA ASP A 120 -17.07 20.31 -1.61
C ASP A 120 -18.49 20.90 -1.59
N LYS A 121 -18.66 22.13 -1.08
CA LYS A 121 -19.92 22.88 -1.09
C LYS A 121 -20.53 23.06 -2.49
N LYS A 122 -19.69 23.00 -3.54
CA LYS A 122 -20.10 23.06 -4.96
C LYS A 122 -20.40 21.68 -5.56
N ASP A 123 -20.53 20.63 -4.74
CA ASP A 123 -20.71 19.22 -5.13
C ASP A 123 -19.57 18.61 -5.98
N ILE A 124 -18.41 19.29 -6.05
CA ILE A 124 -17.23 18.78 -6.76
C ILE A 124 -16.64 17.60 -5.97
N PRO A 125 -16.44 16.43 -6.60
CA PRO A 125 -15.90 15.26 -5.92
C PRO A 125 -14.38 15.38 -5.72
N TRP A 126 -13.92 15.01 -4.54
CA TRP A 126 -12.51 14.97 -4.14
C TRP A 126 -12.19 13.67 -3.41
N TRP A 127 -10.91 13.36 -3.31
CA TRP A 127 -10.39 12.30 -2.45
C TRP A 127 -9.76 12.91 -1.20
N LEU A 128 -10.13 12.39 -0.03
CA LEU A 128 -9.52 12.74 1.25
C LEU A 128 -8.64 11.57 1.69
N GLY A 129 -7.32 11.76 1.75
CA GLY A 129 -6.38 10.77 2.25
C GLY A 129 -6.00 11.05 3.69
N ILE A 130 -6.20 10.08 4.58
CA ILE A 130 -5.75 10.16 5.97
C ILE A 130 -4.52 9.29 6.13
N SER A 131 -3.43 9.87 6.63
CA SER A 131 -2.13 9.21 6.79
C SER A 131 -1.49 9.54 8.14
N PRO A 132 -0.48 8.79 8.60
CA PRO A 132 0.31 9.16 9.78
C PRO A 132 0.98 10.54 9.68
N LYS A 133 1.15 11.09 8.46
CA LYS A 133 1.70 12.44 8.24
C LYS A 133 0.66 13.54 8.44
N GLY A 134 -0.61 13.25 8.18
CA GLY A 134 -1.70 14.21 8.23
C GLY A 134 -2.90 13.84 7.36
N ILE A 135 -3.74 14.83 7.12
CA ILE A 135 -4.89 14.75 6.22
C ILE A 135 -4.55 15.46 4.92
N ALA A 136 -4.66 14.77 3.79
CA ALA A 136 -4.39 15.29 2.47
C ALA A 136 -5.65 15.30 1.60
N VAL A 137 -5.75 16.29 0.71
CA VAL A 137 -6.82 16.40 -0.28
C VAL A 137 -6.23 16.17 -1.67
N TYR A 138 -6.84 15.26 -2.41
CA TYR A 138 -6.41 14.75 -3.71
C TYR A 138 -7.48 15.02 -4.75
N ASP A 139 -7.06 15.21 -6.00
CA ASP A 139 -7.98 15.34 -7.12
C ASP A 139 -8.74 14.02 -7.34
N LYS A 140 -9.93 14.07 -7.94
CA LYS A 140 -10.69 12.86 -8.24
C LYS A 140 -9.93 11.91 -9.18
N ASN A 141 -9.13 12.50 -10.08
CA ASN A 141 -8.39 11.81 -11.11
C ASN A 141 -6.94 11.45 -10.71
N ASP A 142 -6.44 11.94 -9.57
CA ASP A 142 -5.07 11.68 -9.10
C ASP A 142 -5.03 11.49 -7.59
N LYS A 143 -4.69 10.27 -7.16
CA LYS A 143 -4.56 9.87 -5.75
C LYS A 143 -3.12 9.88 -5.24
N THR A 144 -2.14 10.11 -6.11
CA THR A 144 -0.71 10.06 -5.76
C THR A 144 -0.23 11.39 -5.22
N THR A 145 -0.61 12.48 -5.90
CA THR A 145 -0.12 13.81 -5.58
C THR A 145 -1.18 14.61 -4.80
N PRO A 146 -0.95 14.91 -3.51
CA PRO A 146 -1.90 15.70 -2.74
C PRO A 146 -1.88 17.15 -3.20
N ARG A 147 -3.05 17.74 -3.45
CA ARG A 147 -3.18 19.18 -3.75
C ARG A 147 -2.98 20.03 -2.51
N ARG A 148 -3.39 19.53 -1.34
CA ARG A 148 -3.17 20.16 -0.03
C ARG A 148 -2.87 19.08 1.00
N LEU A 149 -1.93 19.37 1.90
CA LEU A 149 -1.58 18.50 3.02
C LEU A 149 -1.67 19.30 4.32
N PHE A 150 -2.53 18.85 5.22
CA PHE A 150 -2.68 19.37 6.58
C PHE A 150 -1.98 18.40 7.53
N THR A 151 -0.79 18.79 7.99
CA THR A 151 -0.03 17.96 8.95
C THR A 151 -0.70 17.99 10.32
N TRP A 152 -0.56 16.92 11.09
CA TRP A 152 -1.14 16.81 12.45
C TRP A 152 -0.73 17.96 13.37
N LYS A 153 0.48 18.52 13.20
CA LYS A 153 0.97 19.66 13.98
C LYS A 153 0.16 20.95 13.78
N HIS A 154 -0.48 21.10 12.62
CA HIS A 154 -1.30 22.27 12.31
C HIS A 154 -2.79 22.02 12.54
N LEU A 155 -3.20 20.79 12.86
CA LEU A 155 -4.59 20.44 13.08
C LEU A 155 -4.98 20.76 14.53
N GLU A 156 -5.98 21.61 14.69
CA GLU A 156 -6.47 22.04 16.02
C GLU A 156 -7.66 21.19 16.44
N ASN A 157 -8.70 21.13 15.61
CA ASN A 157 -9.87 20.31 15.86
C ASN A 157 -10.39 19.64 14.59
N LEU A 158 -11.04 18.49 14.79
CA LEU A 158 -11.75 17.74 13.76
C LEU A 158 -13.19 17.53 14.20
N TYR A 159 -14.15 17.91 13.37
CA TYR A 159 -15.56 17.75 13.65
C TYR A 159 -16.25 17.02 12.51
N TYR A 160 -17.16 16.12 12.86
CA TYR A 160 -18.07 15.49 11.91
C TYR A 160 -19.50 15.66 12.39
N ARG A 161 -20.33 16.35 11.61
CA ARG A 161 -21.74 16.58 11.92
C ARG A 161 -22.56 16.65 10.63
N ASP A 162 -23.73 16.01 10.61
CA ASP A 162 -24.67 16.09 9.48
C ASP A 162 -24.04 15.78 8.11
N LYS A 163 -23.18 14.74 8.06
CA LYS A 163 -22.37 14.34 6.89
C LYS A 163 -21.37 15.40 6.39
N LYS A 164 -21.09 16.43 7.20
CA LYS A 164 -20.05 17.43 6.95
C LYS A 164 -18.85 17.15 7.84
N PHE A 165 -17.70 17.02 7.21
CA PHE A 165 -16.42 16.93 7.88
C PHE A 165 -15.77 18.32 7.87
N SER A 166 -15.46 18.84 9.06
CA SER A 166 -14.85 20.15 9.26
C SER A 166 -13.50 19.99 9.94
N ILE A 167 -12.50 20.64 9.36
CA ILE A 167 -11.11 20.61 9.81
C ILE A 167 -10.74 22.04 10.21
N GLU A 168 -10.41 22.24 11.49
CA GLU A 168 -9.83 23.48 11.97
C GLU A 168 -8.31 23.35 11.98
N VAL A 169 -7.67 24.32 11.35
CA VAL A 169 -6.21 24.36 11.19
C VAL A 169 -5.73 25.63 11.88
N HIS A 170 -4.66 25.54 12.66
CA HIS A 170 -3.98 26.71 13.20
C HIS A 170 -3.59 27.66 12.06
N GLY A 171 -4.06 28.91 12.12
CA GLY A 171 -3.60 29.95 11.20
C GLY A 171 -2.08 30.17 11.35
N PRO A 172 -1.35 30.53 10.29
CA PRO A 172 0.06 30.85 10.42
C PRO A 172 0.21 31.96 11.46
N LYS A 173 0.99 31.70 12.53
CA LYS A 173 1.42 32.77 13.44
C LYS A 173 2.18 33.78 12.59
N ARG A 174 1.59 34.98 12.47
CA ARG A 174 2.10 36.10 11.70
C ARG A 174 3.31 36.74 12.37
#